data_AF-A0A0K8Q199-F1
#
_entry.id   AF-A0A0K8Q199-F1
#
_cell.length_a   1.000
_cell.length_b   1.000
_cell.length_c   1.000
_cell.angle_alpha   90.00
_cell.angle_beta   90.00
_cell.angle_gamma   90.00
#
_symmetry.space_group_name_H-M   'P 1'
#
loop_
_entity.id
_entity.type
_entity.pdbx_description
1 polymer ?
#
loop_
_entity_poly.entity_id
_entity_poly.type
_entity_poly.pdbx_seq_one_letter_code
_entity_poly.pdbx_strand_id
1 'polypeptide(L)'
;MKASPTLTNNLQAVLADLIELHVQGKQAHWNIVGTNFRDLHLQLDEIVEVPGTSPTKWQSACGRFMRCRMAAAAQWRRPPAWRSSRPA
;
A
#
# COMPACT_ATOMS: atom_id res chain seq x y z
N MET A 1 14.50 -7.78 -28.09
CA MET A 1 15.38 -7.68 -26.89
C MET A 1 14.62 -8.22 -25.70
N LYS A 2 15.19 -9.13 -24.91
CA LYS A 2 14.62 -9.60 -23.64
C LYS A 2 15.50 -9.11 -22.49
N ALA A 3 14.89 -8.62 -21.42
CA ALA A 3 15.60 -8.26 -20.20
C ALA A 3 16.25 -9.51 -19.58
N SER A 4 17.37 -9.32 -18.89
CA SER A 4 18.00 -10.43 -18.16
C SER A 4 17.06 -10.93 -17.05
N PRO A 5 17.17 -12.21 -16.64
CA PRO A 5 16.36 -12.75 -15.54
C PRO A 5 16.55 -11.96 -14.24
N THR A 6 17.78 -11.56 -13.93
CA THR A 6 18.09 -10.74 -12.75
C THR A 6 17.39 -9.39 -12.77
N LEU A 7 17.42 -8.70 -13.92
CA LEU A 7 16.75 -7.40 -14.05
C LEU A 7 15.22 -7.55 -13.88
N THR A 8 14.64 -8.57 -14.50
CA THR A 8 13.20 -8.86 -14.38
C THR A 8 12.81 -9.11 -12.92
N ASN A 9 13.57 -9.94 -12.20
CA ASN A 9 13.29 -10.26 -10.81
C ASN A 9 13.40 -9.03 -9.90
N ASN A 10 14.44 -8.21 -10.09
CA ASN A 10 14.64 -7.01 -9.28
C ASN A 10 13.51 -5.98 -9.50
N LEU A 11 13.10 -5.76 -10.75
CA LEU A 11 12.01 -4.85 -11.07
C LEU A 11 10.67 -5.37 -10.53
N GLN A 12 10.43 -6.68 -10.60
CA GLN A 12 9.21 -7.27 -10.05
C GLN A 12 9.16 -7.15 -8.51
N ALA A 13 10.30 -7.28 -7.82
CA ALA A 13 10.39 -7.06 -6.38
C ALA A 13 10.06 -5.61 -6.01
N VAL A 14 10.68 -4.64 -6.70
CA VAL A 14 10.39 -3.21 -6.48
C VAL A 14 8.93 -2.87 -6.77
N LEU A 15 8.36 -3.44 -7.84
CA LEU A 15 6.95 -3.24 -8.17
C LEU A 15 6.03 -3.77 -7.06
N ALA A 16 6.33 -4.96 -6.53
CA ALA A 16 5.56 -5.53 -5.41
C ALA A 16 5.65 -4.64 -4.17
N ASP A 17 6.85 -4.14 -3.84
CA ASP A 17 7.06 -3.24 -2.70
C ASP A 17 6.29 -1.92 -2.86
N LEU A 18 6.24 -1.34 -4.07
CA LEU A 18 5.49 -0.11 -4.34
C LEU A 18 3.97 -0.33 -4.22
N ILE A 19 3.46 -1.48 -4.67
CA ILE A 19 2.04 -1.83 -4.51
C ILE A 19 1.71 -2.02 -3.02
N GLU A 20 2.57 -2.71 -2.27
CA GLU A 20 2.38 -2.91 -0.84
C GLU A 20 2.37 -1.57 -0.09
N LEU A 21 3.32 -0.68 -0.40
CA LEU A 21 3.39 0.67 0.18
C LEU A 21 2.12 1.48 -0.09
N HIS A 22 1.60 1.45 -1.32
CA HIS A 22 0.36 2.16 -1.67
C HIS A 22 -0.85 1.66 -0.86
N VAL A 23 -0.98 0.34 -0.69
CA VAL A 23 -2.08 -0.25 0.09
C VAL A 23 -1.95 0.09 1.58
N GLN A 24 -0.75 0.04 2.15
CA GLN A 24 -0.52 0.44 3.54
C GLN A 24 -0.78 1.92 3.77
N GLY A 25 -0.38 2.79 2.84
CA GLY A 25 -0.67 4.22 2.91
C GLY A 25 -2.16 4.52 2.94
N LYS A 26 -2.97 3.85 2.09
CA LYS A 26 -4.44 3.96 2.16
C LYS A 26 -5.03 3.38 3.44
N GLN A 27 -4.47 2.29 3.99
CA GLN A 27 -4.89 1.77 5.31
C GLN A 27 -4.68 2.82 6.40
N ALA A 28 -3.50 3.46 6.44
CA ALA A 28 -3.20 4.51 7.40
C ALA A 28 -4.15 5.71 7.22
N HIS A 29 -4.35 6.17 6.00
CA HIS A 29 -5.23 7.30 5.68
C HIS A 29 -6.69 7.07 6.13
N TRP A 30 -7.24 5.86 6.01
CA TRP A 30 -8.62 5.56 6.46
C TRP A 30 -8.75 5.27 7.95
N ASN A 31 -7.67 4.84 8.62
CA ASN A 31 -7.73 4.41 10.03
C ASN A 31 -7.04 5.36 11.01
N ILE A 32 -6.39 6.42 10.54
CA ILE A 32 -5.74 7.41 11.41
C ILE A 32 -6.79 8.17 12.22
N VAL A 33 -6.54 8.36 13.53
CA VAL A 33 -7.40 9.10 14.46
C VAL A 33 -6.52 9.90 15.42
N GLY A 34 -7.03 11.01 15.94
CA GLY A 34 -6.35 11.81 16.96
C GLY A 34 -6.19 13.29 16.62
N THR A 35 -5.32 13.96 17.37
CA THR A 35 -4.99 15.38 17.15
C THR A 35 -4.33 15.56 15.79
N ASN A 36 -4.66 16.65 15.10
CA ASN A 36 -4.15 16.94 13.75
C ASN A 36 -4.58 15.91 12.67
N PHE A 37 -5.70 15.22 12.88
CA PHE A 37 -6.25 14.22 11.95
C PHE A 37 -6.31 14.73 10.51
N ARG A 38 -6.87 15.93 10.29
CA ARG A 38 -7.12 16.44 8.94
C ARG A 38 -5.84 16.61 8.14
N ASP A 39 -4.80 17.19 8.73
CA ASP A 39 -3.57 17.47 8.02
C ASP A 39 -2.81 16.18 7.71
N LEU A 40 -2.73 15.24 8.66
CA LEU A 40 -2.09 13.95 8.44
C LEU A 40 -2.88 13.08 7.43
N HIS A 41 -4.21 13.12 7.48
CA HIS A 41 -5.07 12.44 6.52
C HIS A 41 -4.83 12.93 5.08
N LEU A 42 -4.70 14.24 4.87
CA LEU A 42 -4.40 14.82 3.56
C LEU A 42 -2.96 14.52 3.09
N GLN A 43 -1.98 14.63 3.98
CA GLN A 43 -0.58 14.31 3.68
C GLN A 43 -0.39 12.83 3.28
N LEU A 44 -1.08 11.91 3.97
CA LEU A 44 -1.03 10.49 3.62
C LEU A 44 -1.64 10.23 2.24
N ASP A 45 -2.62 11.01 1.82
CA ASP A 45 -3.20 10.87 0.48
C ASP A 45 -2.28 11.44 -0.60
N GLU A 46 -1.60 12.56 -0.33
CA GLU A 46 -0.59 13.16 -1.20
C GLU A 46 0.60 12.22 -1.44
N ILE A 47 1.12 11.58 -0.38
CA ILE A 47 2.25 10.64 -0.48
C ILE A 47 1.91 9.42 -1.33
N VAL A 48 0.65 8.98 -1.29
CA VAL A 48 0.19 7.75 -1.94
C VAL A 48 -0.33 8.01 -3.35
N GLU A 49 -0.53 9.27 -3.73
CA GLU A 49 -0.96 9.67 -5.06
C GLU A 49 0.17 9.56 -6.09
N VAL A 50 -0.11 8.93 -7.22
CA VAL A 50 0.82 8.84 -8.35
C VAL A 50 0.53 10.01 -9.30
N PRO A 51 1.52 10.90 -9.57
CA PRO A 51 1.34 12.05 -10.46
C PRO A 51 0.78 11.64 -11.81
N GLY A 52 -0.30 12.30 -12.25
CA GLY A 52 -0.93 12.07 -13.55
C GLY A 52 -1.95 10.92 -13.60
N THR A 53 -2.21 10.22 -12.48
CA THR A 53 -3.31 9.25 -12.38
C THR A 53 -4.51 9.90 -11.71
N SER A 54 -5.71 9.81 -12.31
CA SER A 54 -6.89 10.41 -11.66
C SER A 54 -7.24 9.60 -10.40
N PRO A 55 -7.44 10.25 -9.25
CA PRO A 55 -7.72 9.57 -7.99
C PRO A 55 -8.97 8.67 -8.05
N THR A 56 -9.92 8.98 -8.94
CA THR A 56 -11.22 8.32 -9.03
C THR A 56 -11.19 6.83 -9.39
N LYS A 57 -10.27 6.35 -10.23
CA LYS A 57 -10.26 4.94 -10.64
C LYS A 57 -9.69 4.02 -9.55
N TRP A 58 -8.57 4.40 -8.94
CA TRP A 58 -7.91 3.60 -7.89
C TRP A 58 -8.61 3.73 -6.53
N GLN A 59 -9.06 4.93 -6.15
CA GLN A 59 -9.81 5.11 -4.90
C GLN A 59 -11.16 4.37 -4.93
N SER A 60 -11.83 4.30 -6.08
CA SER A 60 -13.09 3.54 -6.22
C SER A 60 -12.88 2.02 -6.17
N ALA A 61 -11.73 1.52 -6.60
CA ALA A 61 -11.38 0.10 -6.52
C ALA A 61 -10.91 -0.30 -5.11
N CYS A 62 -9.97 0.45 -4.53
CA CYS A 62 -9.45 0.22 -3.18
C CYS A 62 -10.49 0.53 -2.09
N GLY A 63 -11.31 1.57 -2.28
CA GLY A 63 -12.37 1.98 -1.34
C GLY A 63 -13.52 0.98 -1.24
N ARG A 64 -13.76 0.19 -2.31
CA ARG A 64 -14.72 -0.93 -2.29
C ARG A 64 -14.17 -2.15 -1.55
N PHE A 65 -12.85 -2.33 -1.58
CA PHE A 65 -12.15 -3.43 -0.91
C PHE A 65 -12.04 -3.25 0.61
N MET A 66 -11.80 -2.03 1.13
CA MET A 66 -11.74 -1.83 2.59
C MET A 66 -13.08 -1.63 3.29
N ARG A 67 -14.14 -1.20 2.61
CA ARG A 67 -15.49 -1.28 3.20
C ARG A 67 -15.89 -2.72 3.53
N CYS A 68 -15.34 -3.72 2.85
CA CYS A 68 -15.47 -5.13 3.22
C CYS A 68 -14.44 -5.62 4.27
N ARG A 69 -13.35 -4.87 4.55
CA ARG A 69 -12.21 -5.31 5.38
C ARG A 69 -12.13 -4.66 6.76
N MET A 70 -12.87 -3.58 7.03
CA MET A 70 -13.09 -3.10 8.41
C MET A 70 -13.74 -4.19 9.30
N ALA A 71 -14.47 -5.14 8.71
CA ALA A 71 -14.94 -6.35 9.39
C ALA A 71 -13.84 -7.40 9.67
N ALA A 72 -12.65 -7.29 9.05
CA ALA A 72 -11.56 -8.26 9.10
C ALA A 72 -10.25 -7.71 9.71
N ALA A 73 -10.29 -6.55 10.37
CA ALA A 73 -9.13 -5.87 10.96
C ALA A 73 -8.41 -6.67 12.08
N ALA A 74 -8.95 -7.79 12.55
CA ALA A 74 -8.29 -8.69 13.50
C ALA A 74 -7.06 -9.42 12.91
N GLN A 75 -6.94 -9.54 11.57
CA GLN A 75 -5.94 -10.42 10.95
C GLN A 75 -4.58 -9.76 10.63
N TRP A 76 -4.44 -8.45 10.77
CA TRP A 76 -3.21 -7.70 10.38
C TRP A 76 -2.17 -7.53 11.49
N ARG A 77 -2.39 -8.05 12.71
CA ARG A 77 -1.37 -8.05 13.78
C ARG A 77 -0.25 -9.09 13.59
N ARG A 78 -0.26 -9.87 12.51
CA ARG A 78 0.79 -10.85 12.21
C ARG A 78 1.72 -10.29 11.13
N PRO A 79 3.04 -10.16 11.38
CA PRO A 79 3.98 -9.79 10.34
C PRO A 79 3.96 -10.85 9.22
N PRO A 80 4.13 -10.45 7.95
CA PRO A 80 4.10 -11.38 6.84
C PRO A 80 5.31 -12.33 6.90
N ALA A 81 5.06 -13.61 6.60
CA ALA A 81 5.98 -14.73 6.80
C ALA A 81 7.30 -14.68 6.00
N TRP A 82 7.47 -13.68 5.13
CA TRP A 82 8.70 -13.53 4.33
C TRP A 82 9.82 -12.75 5.04
N ARG A 83 9.50 -12.02 6.13
CA ARG A 83 10.52 -11.28 6.92
C ARG A 83 11.46 -12.20 7.71
N SER A 84 11.07 -13.45 7.96
CA SER A 84 11.88 -14.46 8.67
C SER A 84 12.87 -15.23 7.79
N SER A 85 12.94 -14.93 6.49
CA SER A 85 13.70 -15.74 5.52
C SER A 85 14.90 -15.02 4.89
N ARG A 86 15.34 -13.87 5.43
CA ARG A 86 16.60 -13.23 5.00
C ARG A 86 17.78 -13.95 5.67
N PRO A 87 18.73 -14.55 4.93
CA PRO A 87 19.99 -15.01 5.52
C PRO A 87 20.81 -13.79 5.98
N ALA A 88 21.63 -14.01 7.01
CA ALA A 88 22.54 -13.02 7.58
C ALA A 88 23.60 -12.53 6.58
#